data_AF-A0A7V5KCH9-F1
#
_entry.id   AF-A0A7V5KCH9-F1
#
_cell.length_a   1.000
_cell.length_b   1.000
_cell.length_c   1.000
_cell.angle_alpha   90.00
_cell.angle_beta   90.00
_cell.angle_gamma   90.00
#
_symmetry.space_group_name_H-M   'P 1'
#
loop_
_entity.id
_entity.type
_entity.pdbx_description
1 polymer ?
#
loop_
_entity_poly.entity_id
_entity_poly.type
_entity_poly.pdbx_seq_one_letter_code
_entity_poly.pdbx_strand_id
1 'polypeptide(L)'
;MELGLYAFLIALSIIALLRNSKWLFLLLPLIILSRPEGIAIAVGMLLTVALIDWRSKSPNMKYFLCTVLIVLLTGLSLTVFRFQVFGYILPNTYYAKTYHNILWGYKELGKMLLIFLPLSIGLIIGLFRIFFDRNKDKVFVIFGVLFLLQVFISASIDPIMNFLFRYMIPFLPMMLVLSLSAVARISKVEYRMVMMGLFLVSLMIPLPLSLERLNQEQIIWEAQKKFIGLANRFPENSTISLTDMGRIPFYTSHTYYDLWGLVNEETAHDGYHPAREFLRLPDYFVMVGYLKNNQINLRFERERAIAQNEVFPDAYELLTICFPDGKKPSDPGYYYIVFKRKPDALNKYKGAGYTYGARSPGICFFNIQESNQNQRNFSSSGISCLSSSAISSKSYAICSSAFASFSSN
;
A
#
# COMPACT_ATOMS: atom_id res chain seq x y z
N MET A 1 -3.46 -4.71 14.49
CA MET A 1 -2.50 -4.93 15.60
C MET A 1 -1.11 -4.40 15.27
N GLU A 2 -0.52 -4.74 14.12
CA GLU A 2 0.83 -4.33 13.70
C GLU A 2 1.12 -2.81 13.86
N LEU A 3 0.24 -1.93 13.37
CA LEU A 3 0.46 -0.47 13.39
C LEU A 3 0.47 0.13 14.79
N GLY A 4 -0.44 -0.34 15.66
CA GLY A 4 -0.53 0.12 17.04
C GLY A 4 0.70 -0.31 17.83
N LEU A 5 1.16 -1.56 17.61
CA LEU A 5 2.43 -2.03 18.16
C LEU A 5 3.60 -1.18 17.67
N TYR A 6 3.68 -0.87 16.38
CA TYR A 6 4.75 -0.03 15.83
C TYR A 6 4.75 1.39 16.42
N ALA A 7 3.59 2.04 16.50
CA ALA A 7 3.44 3.36 17.13
C ALA A 7 3.85 3.32 18.61
N PHE A 8 3.47 2.26 19.32
CA PHE A 8 3.86 2.03 20.71
C PHE A 8 5.37 1.84 20.88
N LEU A 9 6.01 1.04 20.01
CA LEU A 9 7.45 0.83 20.01
C LEU A 9 8.22 2.13 19.73
N ILE A 10 7.73 2.97 18.82
CA ILE A 10 8.30 4.31 18.58
C ILE A 10 8.23 5.16 19.85
N ALA A 11 7.05 5.26 20.47
CA ALA A 11 6.87 6.05 21.68
C ALA A 11 7.75 5.56 22.83
N LEU A 12 7.81 4.25 23.07
CA LEU A 12 8.69 3.64 24.07
C LEU A 12 10.16 3.89 23.78
N SER A 13 10.57 3.80 22.50
CA SER A 13 11.96 4.05 22.11
C SER A 13 12.35 5.48 22.40
N ILE A 14 11.48 6.46 22.13
CA ILE A 14 11.76 7.86 22.47
C ILE A 14 11.92 8.03 23.98
N ILE A 15 11.04 7.44 24.79
CA ILE A 15 11.14 7.50 26.27
C ILE A 15 12.43 6.85 26.76
N ALA A 16 12.76 5.64 26.26
CA ALA A 16 13.96 4.92 26.62
C ALA A 16 15.23 5.71 26.25
N LEU A 17 15.20 6.36 25.09
CA LEU A 17 16.27 7.20 24.58
C LEU A 17 16.49 8.45 25.44
N LEU A 18 15.42 9.13 25.85
CA LEU A 18 15.50 10.28 26.76
C LEU A 18 16.02 9.89 28.15
N ARG A 19 15.79 8.64 28.58
CA ARG A 19 16.25 8.11 29.87
C ARG A 19 17.60 7.40 29.79
N ASN A 20 18.29 7.42 28.64
CA ASN A 20 19.52 6.65 28.41
C ASN A 20 19.39 5.17 28.81
N SER A 21 18.23 4.58 28.52
CA SER A 21 17.85 3.26 29.01
C SER A 21 18.30 2.14 28.08
N LYS A 22 18.95 1.11 28.64
CA LYS A 22 19.42 -0.09 27.92
C LYS A 22 18.31 -0.85 27.18
N TRP A 23 17.03 -0.58 27.47
CA TRP A 23 15.90 -1.12 26.70
C TRP A 23 15.95 -0.77 25.21
N LEU A 24 16.67 0.29 24.81
CA LEU A 24 16.87 0.61 23.38
C LEU A 24 17.52 -0.51 22.58
N PHE A 25 18.36 -1.34 23.21
CA PHE A 25 18.98 -2.50 22.59
C PHE A 25 17.95 -3.53 22.11
N LEU A 26 16.76 -3.56 22.74
CA LEU A 26 15.64 -4.39 22.33
C LEU A 26 14.66 -3.63 21.43
N LEU A 27 14.32 -2.40 21.80
CA LEU A 27 13.25 -1.64 21.14
C LEU A 27 13.58 -1.26 19.70
N LEU A 28 14.82 -0.83 19.41
CA LEU A 28 15.21 -0.42 18.06
C LEU A 28 15.21 -1.60 17.05
N PRO A 29 15.76 -2.78 17.38
CA PRO A 29 15.56 -3.97 16.56
C PRO A 29 14.09 -4.30 16.32
N LEU A 30 13.24 -4.21 17.34
CA LEU A 30 11.81 -4.48 17.17
C LEU A 30 11.13 -3.48 16.22
N ILE A 31 11.52 -2.21 16.25
CA ILE A 31 11.06 -1.22 15.25
C ILE A 31 11.47 -1.66 13.83
N ILE A 32 12.73 -2.04 13.64
CA ILE A 32 13.28 -2.47 12.34
C ILE A 32 12.56 -3.73 11.82
N LEU A 33 12.33 -4.71 12.69
CA LEU A 33 11.70 -5.98 12.32
C LEU A 33 10.19 -5.83 12.08
N SER A 34 9.55 -4.84 12.70
CA SER A 34 8.11 -4.63 12.54
C SER A 34 7.75 -4.12 11.14
N ARG A 35 8.55 -3.21 10.55
CA ARG A 35 8.20 -2.51 9.31
C ARG A 35 9.43 -2.10 8.48
N PRO A 36 9.33 -2.03 7.14
CA PRO A 36 10.47 -1.67 6.29
C PRO A 36 11.01 -0.27 6.56
N GLU A 37 10.16 0.70 6.89
CA GLU A 37 10.56 2.05 7.30
C GLU A 37 11.27 2.11 8.67
N GLY A 38 11.22 1.02 9.45
CA GLY A 38 11.79 0.96 10.79
C GLY A 38 13.31 1.20 10.81
N ILE A 39 14.03 0.85 9.74
CA ILE A 39 15.47 1.16 9.59
C ILE A 39 15.68 2.68 9.58
N ALA A 40 14.95 3.38 8.71
CA ALA A 40 15.07 4.83 8.60
C ALA A 40 14.67 5.53 9.91
N ILE A 41 13.60 5.08 10.55
CA ILE A 41 13.17 5.62 11.86
C ILE A 41 14.21 5.39 12.95
N ALA A 42 14.78 4.17 13.06
CA ALA A 42 15.82 3.88 14.05
C ALA A 42 17.10 4.71 13.81
N VAL A 43 17.53 4.85 12.55
CA VAL A 43 18.67 5.70 12.18
C VAL A 43 18.37 7.17 12.50
N GLY A 44 17.17 7.66 12.16
CA GLY A 44 16.72 9.02 12.48
C GLY A 44 16.74 9.31 13.99
N MET A 45 16.30 8.34 14.81
CA MET A 45 16.39 8.43 16.28
C MET A 45 17.84 8.58 16.75
N LEU A 46 18.73 7.72 16.27
CA LEU A 46 20.14 7.72 16.67
C LEU A 46 20.87 9.00 16.24
N LEU A 47 20.66 9.45 15.00
CA LEU A 47 21.25 10.69 14.49
C LEU A 47 20.76 11.90 15.27
N THR A 48 19.47 11.95 15.61
CA THR A 48 18.92 13.07 16.37
C THR A 48 19.54 13.15 17.77
N VAL A 49 19.73 12.01 18.45
CA VAL A 49 20.42 11.96 19.75
C VAL A 49 21.88 12.34 19.62
N ALA A 50 22.59 11.77 18.65
CA ALA A 50 24.00 12.05 18.45
C ALA A 50 24.23 13.56 18.26
N LEU A 51 23.39 14.22 17.45
CA LEU A 51 23.45 15.66 17.23
C LEU A 51 23.15 16.47 18.50
N ILE A 52 22.19 16.04 19.29
CA ILE A 52 21.81 16.68 20.56
C ILE A 52 22.93 16.54 21.60
N ASP A 53 23.47 15.34 21.78
CA ASP A 53 24.49 15.04 22.80
C ASP A 53 25.87 15.56 22.43
N TRP A 54 26.18 15.59 21.13
CA TRP A 54 27.36 16.29 20.59
C TRP A 54 27.34 17.76 20.98
N ARG A 55 26.18 18.42 20.85
CA ARG A 55 26.01 19.82 21.26
C ARG A 55 26.10 20.01 22.78
N SER A 56 25.65 19.03 23.57
CA SER A 56 25.76 19.09 25.04
C SER A 56 27.10 18.60 25.60
N LYS A 57 28.06 18.18 24.74
CA LYS A 57 29.41 17.69 25.12
C LYS A 57 29.39 16.54 26.13
N SER A 58 28.34 15.72 26.14
CA SER A 58 28.16 14.64 27.11
C SER A 58 27.80 13.27 26.50
N PRO A 59 28.37 12.85 25.35
CA PRO A 59 27.96 11.59 24.74
C PRO A 59 28.51 10.39 25.51
N ASN A 60 27.65 9.44 25.86
CA ASN A 60 28.10 8.12 26.28
C ASN A 60 28.48 7.29 25.05
N MET A 61 29.71 7.48 24.56
CA MET A 61 30.17 6.90 23.30
C MET A 61 30.06 5.37 23.26
N LYS A 62 30.34 4.67 24.37
CA LYS A 62 30.22 3.22 24.44
C LYS A 62 28.77 2.77 24.20
N TYR A 63 27.83 3.41 24.89
CA TYR A 63 26.41 3.13 24.73
C TYR A 63 25.91 3.42 23.31
N PHE A 64 26.32 4.56 22.75
CA PHE A 64 25.98 4.96 21.38
C PHE A 64 26.51 3.96 20.35
N LEU A 65 27.80 3.59 20.43
CA LEU A 65 28.42 2.62 19.52
C LEU A 65 27.76 1.25 19.59
N CYS A 66 27.44 0.76 20.80
CA CYS A 66 26.70 -0.50 20.96
C CYS A 66 25.31 -0.43 20.30
N THR A 67 24.61 0.69 20.46
CA THR A 67 23.26 0.87 19.88
C THR A 67 23.33 0.94 18.35
N VAL A 68 24.29 1.69 17.80
CA VAL A 68 24.55 1.76 16.35
C VAL A 68 24.88 0.37 15.79
N LEU A 69 25.74 -0.38 16.46
CA LEU A 69 26.10 -1.73 16.05
C LEU A 69 24.88 -2.66 15.99
N ILE A 70 24.00 -2.61 16.99
CA ILE A 70 22.77 -3.43 17.02
C ILE A 70 21.82 -3.04 15.88
N VAL A 71 21.62 -1.74 15.62
CA VAL A 71 20.78 -1.27 14.51
C VAL A 71 21.37 -1.70 13.17
N LEU A 72 22.69 -1.56 12.99
CA LEU A 72 23.40 -1.96 11.78
C LEU A 72 23.29 -3.47 11.54
N LEU A 73 23.59 -4.29 12.56
CA LEU A 73 23.52 -5.74 12.45
C LEU A 73 22.08 -6.21 12.15
N THR A 74 21.09 -5.61 12.80
CA THR A 74 19.67 -5.94 12.56
C THR A 74 19.27 -5.57 11.13
N GLY A 75 19.57 -4.34 10.71
CA GLY A 75 19.25 -3.84 9.37
C GLY A 75 19.95 -4.62 8.26
N LEU A 76 21.23 -4.94 8.45
CA LEU A 76 22.02 -5.74 7.50
C LEU A 76 21.50 -7.17 7.43
N SER A 77 21.24 -7.81 8.57
CA SER A 77 20.68 -9.18 8.61
C SER A 77 19.34 -9.26 7.89
N LEU A 78 18.44 -8.30 8.14
CA LEU A 78 17.16 -8.22 7.47
C LEU A 78 17.31 -7.95 5.97
N THR A 79 18.28 -7.13 5.56
CA THR A 79 18.55 -6.84 4.15
C THR A 79 19.12 -8.06 3.43
N VAL A 80 20.06 -8.77 4.04
CA VAL A 80 20.61 -10.03 3.50
C VAL A 80 19.51 -11.07 3.37
N PHE A 81 18.67 -11.21 4.40
CA PHE A 81 17.51 -12.11 4.34
C PHE A 81 16.57 -11.74 3.19
N ARG A 82 16.22 -10.46 3.03
CA ARG A 82 15.38 -9.99 1.91
C ARG A 82 16.02 -10.27 0.56
N PHE A 83 17.32 -10.03 0.42
CA PHE A 83 18.03 -10.27 -0.81
C PHE A 83 18.04 -11.77 -1.16
N GLN A 84 18.20 -12.66 -0.17
CA GLN A 84 18.14 -14.10 -0.39
C GLN A 84 16.74 -14.60 -0.76
N VAL A 85 15.70 -14.02 -0.18
CA VAL A 85 14.31 -14.46 -0.39
C VAL A 85 13.69 -13.87 -1.65
N PHE A 86 13.94 -12.58 -1.92
CA PHE A 86 13.29 -11.84 -2.99
C PHE A 86 14.21 -11.53 -4.17
N GLY A 87 15.54 -11.60 -4.00
CA GLY A 87 16.50 -11.08 -4.99
C GLY A 87 16.72 -9.56 -4.91
N TYR A 88 16.03 -8.86 -4.00
CA TYR A 88 16.05 -7.39 -3.87
C TYR A 88 16.23 -6.93 -2.42
N ILE A 89 16.69 -5.68 -2.26
CA ILE A 89 16.92 -5.04 -0.95
C ILE A 89 15.60 -4.82 -0.20
N LEU A 90 14.55 -4.43 -0.93
CA LEU A 90 13.22 -4.18 -0.40
C LEU A 90 12.26 -5.32 -0.82
N PRO A 91 11.18 -5.56 -0.07
CA PRO A 91 10.21 -6.59 -0.46
C PRO A 91 9.41 -6.16 -1.69
N ASN A 92 8.89 -7.13 -2.46
CA ASN A 92 8.04 -6.90 -3.65
C ASN A 92 6.88 -5.93 -3.38
N THR A 93 6.26 -6.02 -2.19
CA THR A 93 5.22 -5.08 -1.74
C THR A 93 5.61 -3.61 -1.74
N TYR A 94 6.90 -3.27 -1.56
CA TYR A 94 7.37 -1.89 -1.66
C TYR A 94 7.34 -1.44 -3.11
N TYR A 95 8.01 -2.20 -3.99
CA TYR A 95 8.09 -1.89 -5.42
C TYR A 95 6.71 -1.77 -6.06
N ALA A 96 5.82 -2.74 -5.80
CA ALA A 96 4.44 -2.72 -6.29
C ALA A 96 3.62 -1.49 -5.89
N LYS A 97 4.04 -0.75 -4.85
CA LYS A 97 3.37 0.45 -4.33
C LYS A 97 4.13 1.75 -4.58
N THR A 98 5.29 1.74 -5.23
CA THR A 98 6.07 2.98 -5.44
C THR A 98 5.90 3.55 -6.86
N TYR A 99 5.42 2.75 -7.83
CA TYR A 99 5.28 3.17 -9.23
C TYR A 99 4.22 4.24 -9.49
N HIS A 100 3.35 4.54 -8.53
CA HIS A 100 2.18 5.38 -8.73
C HIS A 100 2.31 6.71 -7.99
N ASN A 101 2.09 7.79 -8.75
CA ASN A 101 2.01 9.20 -8.40
C ASN A 101 2.27 9.56 -6.91
N ILE A 102 3.51 9.94 -6.57
CA ILE A 102 3.92 10.41 -5.23
C ILE A 102 3.00 11.53 -4.70
N LEU A 103 2.48 12.39 -5.58
CA LEU A 103 1.57 13.48 -5.18
C LEU A 103 0.28 12.94 -4.54
N TRP A 104 -0.14 11.72 -4.88
CA TRP A 104 -1.33 11.10 -4.29
C TRP A 104 -1.13 10.82 -2.80
N GLY A 105 0.05 10.32 -2.40
CA GLY A 105 0.40 10.11 -0.98
C GLY A 105 0.34 11.40 -0.16
N TYR A 106 0.88 12.50 -0.69
CA TYR A 106 0.81 13.82 -0.04
C TYR A 106 -0.64 14.36 0.01
N LYS A 107 -1.45 14.12 -1.02
CA LYS A 107 -2.87 14.50 -1.04
C LYS A 107 -3.67 13.76 0.04
N GLU A 108 -3.44 12.46 0.21
CA GLU A 108 -4.09 11.68 1.27
C GLU A 108 -3.62 12.09 2.68
N LEU A 109 -2.34 12.43 2.85
CA LEU A 109 -1.84 13.04 4.07
C LEU A 109 -2.57 14.37 4.36
N GLY A 110 -2.73 15.23 3.35
CA GLY A 110 -3.45 16.50 3.50
C GLY A 110 -4.90 16.31 3.95
N LYS A 111 -5.63 15.37 3.34
CA LYS A 111 -7.00 14.99 3.78
C LYS A 111 -7.02 14.53 5.24
N MET A 112 -6.03 13.72 5.64
CA MET A 112 -5.92 13.27 7.02
C MET A 112 -5.65 14.44 7.97
N LEU A 113 -4.71 15.33 7.66
CA LEU A 113 -4.45 16.52 8.47
C LEU A 113 -5.71 17.40 8.63
N LEU A 114 -6.57 17.48 7.61
CA LEU A 114 -7.86 18.18 7.69
C LEU A 114 -8.89 17.45 8.58
N ILE A 115 -8.91 16.12 8.58
CA ILE A 115 -9.78 15.33 9.47
C ILE A 115 -9.37 15.53 10.93
N PHE A 116 -8.07 15.62 11.19
CA PHE A 116 -7.52 15.90 12.51
C PHE A 116 -7.23 17.39 12.73
N LEU A 117 -8.00 18.30 12.12
CA LEU A 117 -7.65 19.73 12.02
C LEU A 117 -7.21 20.38 13.35
N PRO A 118 -7.93 20.26 14.48
CA PRO A 118 -7.48 20.84 15.74
C PRO A 118 -6.10 20.30 16.16
N LEU A 119 -5.90 18.99 16.05
CA LEU A 119 -4.64 18.35 16.39
C LEU A 119 -3.51 18.79 15.44
N SER A 120 -3.80 18.89 14.14
CA SER A 120 -2.88 19.36 13.10
C SER A 120 -2.44 20.81 13.32
N ILE A 121 -3.34 21.70 13.75
CA ILE A 121 -2.99 23.08 14.13
C ILE A 121 -2.01 23.06 15.31
N GLY A 122 -2.31 22.27 16.35
CA GLY A 122 -1.40 22.10 17.49
C GLY A 122 -0.03 21.58 17.08
N LEU A 123 0.01 20.61 16.17
CA LEU A 123 1.23 20.02 15.61
C LEU A 123 2.05 21.09 14.92
N ILE A 124 1.43 21.90 14.04
CA ILE A 124 2.11 22.96 13.29
C ILE A 124 2.71 23.99 14.26
N ILE A 125 1.96 24.42 15.28
CA ILE A 125 2.45 25.34 16.32
C ILE A 125 3.62 24.71 17.09
N GLY A 126 3.52 23.43 17.46
CA GLY A 126 4.57 22.68 18.13
C GLY A 126 5.85 22.57 17.28
N LEU A 127 5.71 22.29 15.98
CA LEU A 127 6.81 22.24 15.02
C LEU A 127 7.47 23.61 14.88
N PHE A 128 6.69 24.67 14.64
CA PHE A 128 7.23 26.04 14.55
C PHE A 128 8.03 26.40 15.80
N ARG A 129 7.54 26.03 16.97
CA ARG A 129 8.25 26.28 18.23
C ARG A 129 9.62 25.59 18.30
N ILE A 130 9.77 24.37 17.79
CA ILE A 130 11.08 23.69 17.75
C ILE A 130 12.11 24.48 16.94
N PHE A 131 11.66 25.17 15.88
CA PHE A 131 12.54 25.98 15.04
C PHE A 131 12.89 27.33 15.67
N PHE A 132 11.93 27.99 16.35
CA PHE A 132 12.09 29.35 16.85
C PHE A 132 12.50 29.47 18.33
N ASP A 133 12.22 28.48 19.17
CA ASP A 133 12.59 28.51 20.59
C ASP A 133 14.10 28.23 20.74
N ARG A 134 14.84 29.13 21.41
CA ARG A 134 16.28 28.96 21.67
C ARG A 134 16.53 27.82 22.65
N ASN A 135 15.58 27.56 23.56
CA ASN A 135 15.64 26.46 24.52
C ASN A 135 14.97 25.22 23.93
N LYS A 136 15.67 24.57 23.00
CA LYS A 136 15.18 23.36 22.33
C LYS A 136 15.14 22.20 23.31
N ASP A 137 13.96 21.90 23.85
CA ASP A 137 13.74 20.67 24.59
C ASP A 137 14.06 19.47 23.68
N LYS A 138 14.97 18.61 24.15
CA LYS A 138 15.44 17.42 23.43
C LYS A 138 14.26 16.57 22.95
N VAL A 139 13.22 16.45 23.79
CA VAL A 139 12.02 15.65 23.51
C VAL A 139 11.32 16.13 22.25
N PHE A 140 11.02 17.42 22.17
CA PHE A 140 10.27 17.97 21.03
C PHE A 140 11.07 17.91 19.74
N VAL A 141 12.39 18.14 19.78
CA VAL A 141 13.25 17.99 18.60
C VAL A 141 13.18 16.57 18.04
N ILE A 142 13.29 15.54 18.90
CA ILE A 142 13.20 14.14 18.48
C ILE A 142 11.84 13.86 17.85
N PHE A 143 10.74 14.22 18.52
CA PHE A 143 9.40 14.02 17.98
C PHE A 143 9.18 14.76 16.64
N GLY A 144 9.69 15.99 16.51
CA GLY A 144 9.57 16.78 15.28
C GLY A 144 10.34 16.17 14.11
N VAL A 145 11.60 15.76 14.31
CA VAL A 145 12.41 15.11 13.27
C VAL A 145 11.80 13.79 12.84
N LEU A 146 11.38 12.95 13.80
CA LEU A 146 10.76 11.66 13.49
C LEU A 146 9.42 11.82 12.80
N PHE A 147 8.62 12.83 13.17
CA PHE A 147 7.37 13.14 12.49
C PHE A 147 7.64 13.48 11.02
N LEU A 148 8.58 14.38 10.74
CA LEU A 148 8.92 14.78 9.36
C LEU A 148 9.48 13.62 8.55
N LEU A 149 10.34 12.79 9.16
CA LEU A 149 10.88 11.60 8.51
C LEU A 149 9.78 10.59 8.17
N GLN A 150 8.87 10.33 9.11
CA GLN A 150 7.73 9.46 8.87
C GLN A 150 6.79 10.04 7.80
N VAL A 151 6.57 11.37 7.76
CA VAL A 151 5.78 12.06 6.72
C VAL A 151 6.40 11.75 5.36
N PHE A 152 7.70 12.00 5.23
CA PHE A 152 8.41 11.81 3.97
C PHE A 152 8.32 10.36 3.49
N ILE A 153 8.55 9.38 4.37
CA ILE A 153 8.52 7.96 3.99
C ILE A 153 7.10 7.52 3.64
N SER A 154 6.11 7.79 4.50
CA SER A 154 4.73 7.32 4.29
C SER A 154 4.05 8.01 3.10
N ALA A 155 4.32 9.28 2.85
CA ALA A 155 3.73 10.02 1.72
C ALA A 155 4.40 9.70 0.37
N SER A 156 5.57 9.07 0.39
CA SER A 156 6.28 8.63 -0.83
C SER A 156 5.83 7.26 -1.33
N ILE A 157 4.90 6.60 -0.63
CA ILE A 157 4.36 5.29 -0.99
C ILE A 157 2.90 5.46 -1.38
N ASP A 158 2.48 4.73 -2.43
CA ASP A 158 1.10 4.73 -2.86
C ASP A 158 0.15 4.26 -1.72
N PRO A 159 -0.79 5.12 -1.29
CA PRO A 159 -1.74 4.82 -0.24
C PRO A 159 -2.88 3.87 -0.67
N ILE A 160 -2.73 3.00 -1.69
CA ILE A 160 -3.82 2.10 -2.12
C ILE A 160 -4.43 1.27 -0.97
N MET A 161 -3.62 0.94 0.04
CA MET A 161 -4.05 0.21 1.24
C MET A 161 -4.17 1.09 2.49
N ASN A 162 -4.33 2.41 2.34
CA ASN A 162 -4.49 3.37 3.44
C ASN A 162 -5.91 3.38 4.02
N PHE A 163 -6.54 2.21 4.16
CA PHE A 163 -7.82 2.11 4.84
C PHE A 163 -7.70 2.63 6.28
N LEU A 164 -8.69 3.42 6.72
CA LEU A 164 -8.72 4.01 8.07
C LEU A 164 -7.46 4.79 8.46
N PHE A 165 -6.83 5.46 7.49
CA PHE A 165 -5.59 6.20 7.74
C PHE A 165 -4.50 5.28 8.33
N ARG A 166 -4.46 4.01 7.89
CA ARG A 166 -3.50 2.99 8.34
C ARG A 166 -2.07 3.50 8.39
N TYR A 167 -1.62 4.18 7.33
CA TYR A 167 -0.25 4.69 7.29
C TYR A 167 -0.02 5.84 8.27
N MET A 168 -1.08 6.44 8.79
CA MET A 168 -1.06 7.62 9.66
C MET A 168 -1.09 7.27 11.16
N ILE A 169 -1.42 6.04 11.54
CA ILE A 169 -1.40 5.59 12.94
C ILE A 169 -0.02 5.81 13.61
N PRO A 170 1.12 5.51 12.96
CA PRO A 170 2.45 5.76 13.54
C PRO A 170 2.72 7.24 13.88
N PHE A 171 1.97 8.18 13.29
CA PHE A 171 2.13 9.61 13.53
C PHE A 171 1.46 10.08 14.80
N LEU A 172 0.42 9.39 15.27
CA LEU A 172 -0.44 9.87 16.36
C LEU A 172 0.34 10.18 17.65
N PRO A 173 1.28 9.35 18.13
CA PRO A 173 2.07 9.69 19.32
C PRO A 173 2.85 11.00 19.14
N MET A 174 3.42 11.20 17.95
CA MET A 174 4.24 12.38 17.65
C MET A 174 3.38 13.63 17.51
N MET A 175 2.26 13.52 16.80
CA MET A 175 1.27 14.59 16.70
C MET A 175 0.77 15.00 18.08
N LEU A 176 0.38 14.05 18.92
CA LEU A 176 -0.12 14.35 20.27
C LEU A 176 0.91 15.08 21.13
N VAL A 177 2.16 14.62 21.17
CA VAL A 177 3.20 15.27 21.96
C VAL A 177 3.48 16.69 21.47
N LEU A 178 3.59 16.88 20.15
CA LEU A 178 3.84 18.20 19.57
C LEU A 178 2.65 19.14 19.77
N SER A 179 1.42 18.66 19.63
CA SER A 179 0.22 19.46 19.88
C SER A 179 0.05 19.83 21.35
N LEU A 180 0.32 18.92 22.28
CA LEU A 180 0.29 19.20 23.72
C LEU A 180 1.37 20.21 24.12
N SER A 181 2.52 20.22 23.45
CA SER A 181 3.58 21.22 23.67
C SER A 181 3.13 22.65 23.36
N ALA A 182 2.23 22.82 22.39
CA ALA A 182 1.63 24.10 22.06
C ALA A 182 0.64 24.54 23.15
N VAL A 183 -0.21 23.61 23.60
CA VAL A 183 -1.23 23.84 24.63
C VAL A 183 -0.62 24.18 25.99
N ALA A 184 0.51 23.57 26.35
CA ALA A 184 1.21 23.80 27.61
C ALA A 184 1.65 25.26 27.82
N ARG A 185 1.75 26.08 26.76
CA ARG A 185 2.13 27.50 26.83
C ARG A 185 0.95 28.45 26.97
N ILE A 186 -0.28 27.95 26.85
CA ILE A 186 -1.47 28.78 27.03
C ILE A 186 -1.60 29.11 28.52
N SER A 187 -1.51 30.40 28.85
CA SER A 187 -1.51 30.90 30.23
C SER A 187 -2.85 30.70 30.93
N LYS A 188 -3.95 30.95 30.21
CA LYS A 188 -5.32 30.80 30.72
C LYS A 188 -5.75 29.33 30.72
N VAL A 189 -6.20 28.83 31.87
CA VAL A 189 -6.57 27.42 32.06
C VAL A 189 -7.79 27.05 31.23
N GLU A 190 -8.74 27.97 31.08
CA GLU A 190 -9.97 27.77 30.31
C GLU A 190 -9.67 27.46 28.86
N TYR A 191 -8.79 28.25 28.22
CA TYR A 191 -8.36 28.02 26.84
C TYR A 191 -7.57 26.73 26.68
N ARG A 192 -6.78 26.35 27.69
CA ARG A 192 -6.08 25.07 27.71
C ARG A 192 -7.06 23.89 27.69
N MET A 193 -8.06 23.94 28.56
CA MET A 193 -9.10 22.91 28.65
C MET A 193 -9.93 22.83 27.36
N VAL A 194 -10.29 23.96 26.77
CA VAL A 194 -10.99 24.01 25.48
C VAL A 194 -10.14 23.35 24.38
N MET A 195 -8.85 23.70 24.27
CA MET A 195 -7.96 23.09 23.28
C MET A 195 -7.76 21.58 23.49
N MET A 196 -7.63 21.13 24.75
CA MET A 196 -7.56 19.71 25.07
C MET A 196 -8.86 18.98 24.69
N GLY A 197 -10.03 19.61 24.95
CA GLY A 197 -11.33 19.11 24.51
C GLY A 197 -11.41 18.98 22.99
N LEU A 198 -10.93 19.98 22.25
CA LEU A 198 -10.87 19.95 20.77
C LEU A 198 -9.93 18.85 20.25
N PHE A 199 -8.79 18.61 20.90
CA PHE A 199 -7.91 17.50 20.53
C PHE A 199 -8.57 16.15 20.78
N LEU A 200 -9.27 15.98 21.91
CA LEU A 200 -10.01 14.76 22.19
C LEU A 200 -11.11 14.53 21.17
N VAL A 201 -11.91 15.55 20.85
CA VAL A 201 -12.92 15.49 19.78
C VAL A 201 -12.27 15.10 18.44
N SER A 202 -11.14 15.72 18.10
CA SER A 202 -10.40 15.41 16.87
C SER A 202 -9.95 13.95 16.79
N LEU A 203 -9.57 13.33 17.90
CA LEU A 203 -9.23 11.90 17.96
C LEU A 203 -10.45 10.98 17.80
N MET A 204 -11.65 11.46 18.14
CA MET A 204 -12.90 10.70 18.05
C MET A 204 -13.56 10.80 16.67
N ILE A 205 -13.24 11.81 15.84
CA ILE A 205 -13.80 11.98 14.49
C ILE A 205 -13.68 10.72 13.61
N PRO A 206 -12.55 9.99 13.58
CA PRO A 206 -12.43 8.79 12.74
C PRO A 206 -13.18 7.57 13.29
N LEU A 207 -13.74 7.62 14.50
CA LEU A 207 -14.34 6.46 15.15
C LEU A 207 -15.56 5.92 14.38
N PRO A 208 -16.55 6.73 13.96
CA PRO A 208 -17.68 6.22 13.19
C PRO A 208 -17.26 5.61 11.85
N LEU A 209 -16.30 6.23 11.15
CA LEU A 209 -15.72 5.71 9.91
C LEU A 209 -15.02 4.37 10.15
N SER A 210 -14.34 4.24 11.29
CA SER A 210 -13.68 3.00 11.70
C SER A 210 -14.69 1.89 11.99
N LEU A 211 -15.79 2.19 12.67
CA LEU A 211 -16.87 1.23 12.95
C LEU A 211 -17.57 0.77 11.66
N GLU A 212 -17.87 1.69 10.75
CA GLU A 212 -18.44 1.35 9.45
C GLU A 212 -17.49 0.42 8.67
N ARG A 213 -16.19 0.72 8.69
CA ARG A 213 -15.21 -0.11 8.02
C ARG A 213 -15.03 -1.47 8.66
N LEU A 214 -15.11 -1.60 9.98
CA LEU A 214 -15.11 -2.90 10.65
C LEU A 214 -16.26 -3.78 10.15
N ASN A 215 -17.45 -3.19 9.98
CA ASN A 215 -18.58 -3.91 9.39
C ASN A 215 -18.28 -4.33 7.93
N GLN A 216 -17.66 -3.46 7.13
CA GLN A 216 -17.23 -3.82 5.77
C GLN A 216 -16.18 -4.94 5.76
N GLU A 217 -15.20 -4.90 6.68
CA GLU A 217 -14.18 -5.95 6.80
C GLU A 217 -14.80 -7.29 7.23
N GLN A 218 -15.85 -7.28 8.05
CA GLN A 218 -16.60 -8.49 8.38
C GLN A 218 -17.34 -9.06 7.16
N ILE A 219 -17.95 -8.20 6.33
CA ILE A 219 -18.57 -8.60 5.06
C ILE A 219 -17.52 -9.19 4.11
N ILE A 220 -16.36 -8.55 3.97
CA ILE A 220 -15.24 -9.05 3.15
C ILE A 220 -14.77 -10.41 3.68
N TRP A 221 -14.65 -10.54 4.99
CA TRP A 221 -14.22 -11.79 5.63
C TRP A 221 -15.18 -12.95 5.38
N GLU A 222 -16.49 -12.72 5.47
CA GLU A 222 -17.47 -13.77 5.17
C GLU A 222 -17.43 -14.19 3.69
N ALA A 223 -17.25 -13.25 2.77
CA ALA A 223 -17.05 -13.56 1.35
C ALA A 223 -15.75 -14.37 1.13
N GLN A 224 -14.65 -13.98 1.80
CA GLN A 224 -13.37 -14.69 1.78
C GLN A 224 -13.52 -16.12 2.29
N LYS A 225 -14.19 -16.32 3.42
CA LYS A 225 -14.41 -17.62 4.04
C LYS A 225 -15.16 -18.57 3.13
N LYS A 226 -16.20 -18.07 2.44
CA LYS A 226 -16.92 -18.85 1.42
C LYS A 226 -16.03 -19.23 0.25
N PHE A 227 -15.22 -18.30 -0.24
CA PHE A 227 -14.26 -18.59 -1.31
C PHE A 227 -13.20 -19.61 -0.86
N ILE A 228 -12.63 -19.48 0.34
CA ILE A 228 -11.69 -20.45 0.92
C ILE A 228 -12.33 -21.85 0.99
N GLY A 229 -13.58 -21.94 1.45
CA GLY A 229 -14.32 -23.19 1.51
C GLY A 229 -14.59 -23.82 0.13
N LEU A 230 -14.73 -23.00 -0.91
CA LEU A 230 -14.82 -23.44 -2.30
C LEU A 230 -13.45 -23.87 -2.85
N ALA A 231 -12.43 -23.06 -2.64
CA ALA A 231 -11.07 -23.28 -3.14
C ALA A 231 -10.47 -24.57 -2.58
N ASN A 232 -10.75 -24.93 -1.33
CA ASN A 232 -10.33 -26.22 -0.75
C ASN A 232 -10.98 -27.45 -1.42
N ARG A 233 -11.95 -27.27 -2.33
CA ARG A 233 -12.54 -28.34 -3.15
C ARG A 233 -12.01 -28.35 -4.58
N PHE A 234 -11.16 -27.39 -4.96
CA PHE A 234 -10.49 -27.40 -6.25
C PHE A 234 -9.41 -28.50 -6.27
N PRO A 235 -9.02 -28.98 -7.47
CA PRO A 235 -7.91 -29.93 -7.59
C PRO A 235 -6.62 -29.41 -6.94
N GLU A 236 -5.84 -30.28 -6.29
CA GLU A 236 -4.68 -29.92 -5.45
C GLU A 236 -3.59 -29.11 -6.18
N ASN A 237 -3.51 -29.22 -7.51
CA ASN A 237 -2.51 -28.51 -8.32
C ASN A 237 -3.13 -27.35 -9.11
N SER A 238 -4.28 -26.83 -8.68
CA SER A 238 -4.93 -25.74 -9.39
C SER A 238 -4.13 -24.44 -9.29
N THR A 239 -4.17 -23.68 -10.37
CA THR A 239 -3.58 -22.34 -10.45
C THR A 239 -4.68 -21.28 -10.35
N ILE A 240 -4.48 -20.30 -9.47
CA ILE A 240 -5.49 -19.28 -9.15
C ILE A 240 -4.86 -17.89 -9.28
N SER A 241 -5.40 -17.07 -10.18
CA SER A 241 -5.06 -15.65 -10.27
C SER A 241 -6.04 -14.81 -9.44
N LEU A 242 -5.53 -14.03 -8.49
CA LEU A 242 -6.35 -13.14 -7.67
C LEU A 242 -5.61 -11.88 -7.20
N THR A 243 -6.38 -10.95 -6.65
CA THR A 243 -5.89 -9.70 -6.09
C THR A 243 -5.55 -9.77 -4.60
N ASP A 244 -6.30 -10.55 -3.82
CA ASP A 244 -6.18 -10.60 -2.36
C ASP A 244 -5.15 -11.64 -1.87
N MET A 245 -3.87 -11.29 -1.95
CA MET A 245 -2.79 -12.10 -1.40
C MET A 245 -2.66 -11.92 0.12
N GLY A 246 -2.87 -13.01 0.87
CA GLY A 246 -2.86 -13.03 2.33
C GLY A 246 -3.67 -14.20 2.89
N ARG A 247 -4.87 -13.93 3.41
CA ARG A 247 -5.71 -14.94 4.07
C ARG A 247 -6.06 -16.12 3.16
N ILE A 248 -6.40 -15.86 1.90
CA ILE A 248 -6.81 -16.90 0.96
C ILE A 248 -5.66 -17.91 0.75
N PRO A 249 -4.47 -17.53 0.25
CA PRO A 249 -3.33 -18.44 0.16
C PRO A 249 -2.89 -19.05 1.48
N PHE A 250 -3.08 -18.38 2.62
CA PHE A 250 -2.71 -18.94 3.92
C PHE A 250 -3.57 -20.16 4.30
N TYR A 251 -4.86 -20.17 3.93
CA TYR A 251 -5.80 -21.24 4.29
C TYR A 251 -6.03 -22.28 3.18
N THR A 252 -5.30 -22.19 2.07
CA THR A 252 -5.49 -23.04 0.89
C THR A 252 -4.13 -23.40 0.29
N SER A 253 -4.02 -24.56 -0.35
CA SER A 253 -2.73 -25.07 -0.84
C SER A 253 -2.65 -25.10 -2.37
N HIS A 254 -2.94 -23.96 -3.02
CA HIS A 254 -2.90 -23.81 -4.48
C HIS A 254 -1.71 -22.98 -4.95
N THR A 255 -1.45 -23.01 -6.26
CA THR A 255 -0.49 -22.09 -6.88
C THR A 255 -1.18 -20.76 -7.18
N TYR A 256 -0.58 -19.66 -6.74
CA TYR A 256 -1.21 -18.34 -6.79
C TYR A 256 -0.47 -17.37 -7.70
N TYR A 257 -1.22 -16.68 -8.56
CA TYR A 257 -0.72 -15.56 -9.35
C TYR A 257 -1.27 -14.25 -8.81
N ASP A 258 -0.37 -13.39 -8.34
CA ASP A 258 -0.68 -12.13 -7.70
C ASP A 258 -0.83 -11.00 -8.71
N LEU A 259 -2.08 -10.59 -8.91
CA LEU A 259 -2.44 -9.49 -9.80
C LEU A 259 -1.98 -8.12 -9.28
N TRP A 260 -1.66 -7.98 -8.00
CA TRP A 260 -1.14 -6.76 -7.39
C TRP A 260 0.39 -6.69 -7.41
N GLY A 261 1.07 -7.83 -7.44
CA GLY A 261 2.53 -7.91 -7.33
C GLY A 261 3.04 -7.72 -5.90
N LEU A 262 2.23 -8.03 -4.89
CA LEU A 262 2.65 -8.06 -3.49
C LEU A 262 3.64 -9.20 -3.23
N VAL A 263 3.44 -10.34 -3.89
CA VAL A 263 4.24 -11.56 -3.77
C VAL A 263 5.00 -11.85 -5.06
N ASN A 264 4.37 -11.69 -6.22
CA ASN A 264 5.00 -11.99 -7.51
C ASN A 264 6.01 -10.91 -7.90
N GLU A 265 7.28 -11.32 -8.05
CA GLU A 265 8.40 -10.49 -8.46
C GLU A 265 8.12 -9.79 -9.80
N GLU A 266 7.73 -10.56 -10.81
CA GLU A 266 7.48 -10.06 -12.16
C GLU A 266 6.50 -8.88 -12.16
N THR A 267 5.34 -9.01 -11.50
CA THR A 267 4.35 -7.93 -11.40
C THR A 267 4.85 -6.75 -10.55
N ALA A 268 5.68 -7.03 -9.54
CA ALA A 268 6.22 -6.00 -8.64
C ALA A 268 7.25 -5.09 -9.33
N HIS A 269 8.05 -5.63 -10.25
CA HIS A 269 9.20 -4.94 -10.86
C HIS A 269 8.97 -4.54 -12.32
N ASP A 270 8.30 -5.38 -13.11
CA ASP A 270 7.97 -5.08 -14.51
C ASP A 270 6.64 -4.33 -14.63
N GLY A 271 5.84 -4.34 -13.56
CA GLY A 271 4.49 -3.81 -13.55
C GLY A 271 3.45 -4.80 -14.06
N TYR A 272 2.19 -4.39 -13.98
CA TYR A 272 1.06 -5.23 -14.34
C TYR A 272 0.78 -5.23 -15.84
N HIS A 273 0.70 -6.43 -16.43
CA HIS A 273 0.35 -6.63 -17.84
C HIS A 273 -0.84 -7.59 -17.98
N PRO A 274 -2.05 -7.12 -18.33
CA PRO A 274 -3.24 -7.97 -18.37
C PRO A 274 -3.13 -9.11 -19.39
N ALA A 275 -2.48 -8.86 -20.54
CA ALA A 275 -2.22 -9.90 -21.53
C ALA A 275 -1.31 -11.01 -20.99
N ARG A 276 -0.30 -10.65 -20.19
CA ARG A 276 0.64 -11.60 -19.58
C ARG A 276 -0.07 -12.48 -18.55
N GLU A 277 -0.90 -11.88 -17.70
CA GLU A 277 -1.71 -12.63 -16.73
C GLU A 277 -2.71 -13.55 -17.42
N PHE A 278 -3.34 -13.08 -18.49
CA PHE A 278 -4.23 -13.90 -19.30
C PHE A 278 -3.48 -15.06 -19.99
N LEU A 279 -2.24 -14.83 -20.45
CA LEU A 279 -1.33 -15.81 -21.06
C LEU A 279 -0.87 -16.91 -20.11
N ARG A 280 -0.87 -16.66 -18.78
CA ARG A 280 -0.59 -17.70 -17.79
C ARG A 280 -1.65 -18.80 -17.77
N LEU A 281 -2.85 -18.52 -18.31
CA LEU A 281 -3.96 -19.45 -18.41
C LEU A 281 -4.27 -20.18 -17.08
N PRO A 282 -4.47 -19.46 -15.96
CA PRO A 282 -4.79 -20.09 -14.69
C PRO A 282 -6.04 -20.96 -14.79
N ASP A 283 -6.17 -21.97 -13.95
CA ASP A 283 -7.41 -22.77 -13.85
C ASP A 283 -8.58 -21.90 -13.40
N TYR A 284 -8.30 -20.92 -12.53
CA TYR A 284 -9.29 -20.02 -11.98
C TYR A 284 -8.83 -18.56 -11.99
N PHE A 285 -9.69 -17.68 -12.49
CA PHE A 285 -9.62 -16.25 -12.20
C PHE A 285 -10.58 -15.92 -11.06
N VAL A 286 -10.09 -15.24 -10.04
CA VAL A 286 -10.88 -14.81 -8.90
C VAL A 286 -10.80 -13.30 -8.82
N MET A 287 -11.91 -12.67 -9.18
CA MET A 287 -12.03 -11.21 -9.26
C MET A 287 -12.96 -10.69 -8.18
N VAL A 288 -12.85 -9.42 -7.84
CA VAL A 288 -13.67 -8.79 -6.82
C VAL A 288 -14.71 -7.89 -7.46
N GLY A 289 -15.99 -8.16 -7.20
CA GLY A 289 -17.07 -7.37 -7.77
C GLY A 289 -18.46 -7.76 -7.26
N TYR A 290 -19.47 -7.31 -7.99
CA TYR A 290 -20.88 -7.65 -7.77
C TYR A 290 -21.65 -7.59 -9.11
N LEU A 291 -22.91 -8.03 -9.13
CA LEU A 291 -23.77 -7.93 -10.30
C LEU A 291 -24.55 -6.61 -10.28
N LYS A 292 -24.56 -5.89 -11.40
CA LYS A 292 -25.42 -4.72 -11.61
C LYS A 292 -26.17 -4.92 -12.92
N ASN A 293 -27.50 -5.00 -12.87
CA ASN A 293 -28.33 -5.28 -14.06
C ASN A 293 -27.90 -6.55 -14.82
N ASN A 294 -27.63 -7.63 -14.09
CA ASN A 294 -27.08 -8.90 -14.62
C ASN A 294 -25.71 -8.78 -15.32
N GLN A 295 -25.01 -7.65 -15.19
CA GLN A 295 -23.64 -7.47 -15.66
C GLN A 295 -22.67 -7.49 -14.50
N ILE A 296 -21.48 -8.05 -14.74
CA ILE A 296 -20.41 -8.11 -13.74
C ILE A 296 -19.77 -6.73 -13.62
N ASN A 297 -19.82 -6.15 -12.42
CA ASN A 297 -19.17 -4.90 -12.08
C ASN A 297 -17.97 -5.17 -11.16
N LEU A 298 -16.76 -5.12 -11.73
CA LEU A 298 -15.51 -5.39 -11.03
C LEU A 298 -14.99 -4.13 -10.33
N ARG A 299 -14.45 -4.30 -9.12
CA ARG A 299 -13.96 -3.20 -8.28
C ARG A 299 -12.64 -2.65 -8.77
N PHE A 300 -11.74 -3.52 -9.23
CA PHE A 300 -10.36 -3.16 -9.55
C PHE A 300 -10.13 -3.03 -11.05
N GLU A 301 -9.35 -2.03 -11.46
CA GLU A 301 -9.02 -1.78 -12.88
C GLU A 301 -8.25 -2.92 -13.51
N ARG A 302 -7.32 -3.52 -12.77
CA ARG A 302 -6.52 -4.66 -13.24
C ARG A 302 -7.41 -5.84 -13.64
N GLU A 303 -8.39 -6.16 -12.81
CA GLU A 303 -9.38 -7.22 -13.08
C GLU A 303 -10.28 -6.87 -14.28
N ARG A 304 -10.73 -5.60 -14.38
CA ARG A 304 -11.47 -5.11 -15.56
C ARG A 304 -10.68 -5.29 -16.84
N ALA A 305 -9.39 -4.96 -16.84
CA ALA A 305 -8.53 -5.09 -18.01
C ALA A 305 -8.37 -6.57 -18.46
N ILE A 306 -8.41 -7.54 -17.54
CA ILE A 306 -8.44 -8.96 -17.88
C ILE A 306 -9.80 -9.35 -18.47
N ALA A 307 -10.89 -9.00 -17.78
CA ALA A 307 -12.24 -9.39 -18.19
C ALA A 307 -12.70 -8.73 -19.50
N GLN A 308 -12.10 -7.59 -19.87
CA GLN A 308 -12.34 -6.89 -21.15
C GLN A 308 -11.57 -7.50 -22.33
N ASN A 309 -10.68 -8.47 -22.11
CA ASN A 309 -10.03 -9.18 -23.21
C ASN A 309 -11.10 -9.93 -24.03
N GLU A 310 -11.09 -9.77 -25.35
CA GLU A 310 -12.10 -10.32 -26.26
C GLU A 310 -12.20 -11.85 -26.19
N VAL A 311 -11.09 -12.54 -25.86
CA VAL A 311 -11.03 -14.01 -25.74
C VAL A 311 -11.45 -14.48 -24.35
N PHE A 312 -11.54 -13.60 -23.35
CA PHE A 312 -11.87 -13.99 -21.97
C PHE A 312 -13.20 -14.77 -21.87
N PRO A 313 -14.33 -14.33 -22.47
CA PRO A 313 -15.59 -15.07 -22.40
C PRO A 313 -15.54 -16.43 -23.11
N ASP A 314 -14.66 -16.58 -24.09
CA ASP A 314 -14.45 -17.84 -24.82
C ASP A 314 -13.53 -18.81 -24.07
N ALA A 315 -12.62 -18.30 -23.24
CA ALA A 315 -11.66 -19.09 -22.48
C ALA A 315 -12.14 -19.43 -21.05
N TYR A 316 -13.01 -18.61 -20.47
CA TYR A 316 -13.48 -18.76 -19.10
C TYR A 316 -14.99 -18.69 -19.00
N GLU A 317 -15.55 -19.44 -18.07
CA GLU A 317 -16.96 -19.40 -17.69
C GLU A 317 -17.11 -18.97 -16.24
N LEU A 318 -18.21 -18.26 -15.93
CA LEU A 318 -18.55 -17.93 -14.55
C LEU A 318 -18.93 -19.22 -13.82
N LEU A 319 -18.13 -19.60 -12.83
CA LEU A 319 -18.40 -20.76 -11.98
C LEU A 319 -19.39 -20.40 -10.87
N THR A 320 -19.07 -19.36 -10.11
CA THR A 320 -19.90 -18.93 -8.98
C THR A 320 -19.51 -17.54 -8.48
N ILE A 321 -20.33 -16.98 -7.59
CA ILE A 321 -20.04 -15.74 -6.86
C ILE A 321 -20.11 -16.06 -5.37
N CYS A 322 -19.02 -15.84 -4.65
CA CYS A 322 -18.95 -15.99 -3.20
C CYS A 322 -19.27 -14.66 -2.52
N PHE A 323 -20.48 -14.56 -1.96
CA PHE A 323 -20.98 -13.39 -1.24
C PHE A 323 -21.49 -13.79 0.16
N PRO A 324 -21.49 -12.88 1.16
CA PRO A 324 -21.89 -13.19 2.54
C PRO A 324 -23.35 -13.66 2.67
N ASP A 325 -23.67 -14.35 3.77
CA ASP A 325 -25.06 -14.74 4.06
C ASP A 325 -25.96 -13.52 4.23
N GLY A 326 -27.21 -13.63 3.77
CA GLY A 326 -28.19 -12.54 3.80
C GLY A 326 -27.97 -11.42 2.78
N LYS A 327 -26.92 -11.51 1.94
CA LYS A 327 -26.70 -10.60 0.79
C LYS A 327 -27.10 -11.28 -0.51
N LYS A 328 -27.38 -10.48 -1.53
CA LYS A 328 -27.58 -10.94 -2.91
C LYS A 328 -26.34 -10.60 -3.75
N PRO A 329 -26.03 -11.40 -4.80
CA PRO A 329 -24.97 -11.05 -5.75
C PRO A 329 -25.17 -9.67 -6.41
N SER A 330 -26.41 -9.20 -6.49
CA SER A 330 -26.78 -7.90 -7.04
C SER A 330 -26.51 -6.71 -6.13
N ASP A 331 -26.29 -6.95 -4.84
CA ASP A 331 -26.06 -5.88 -3.87
C ASP A 331 -24.63 -5.36 -4.05
N PRO A 332 -24.39 -4.03 -4.07
CA PRO A 332 -23.03 -3.49 -4.12
C PRO A 332 -22.19 -4.03 -2.97
N GLY A 333 -21.06 -4.65 -3.28
CA GLY A 333 -20.25 -5.32 -2.28
C GLY A 333 -18.88 -5.77 -2.78
N TYR A 334 -18.14 -6.40 -1.86
CA TYR A 334 -16.83 -6.99 -2.12
C TYR A 334 -16.98 -8.51 -2.15
N TYR A 335 -17.40 -9.05 -3.30
CA TYR A 335 -17.66 -10.48 -3.47
C TYR A 335 -16.65 -11.08 -4.43
N TYR A 336 -16.34 -12.36 -4.23
CA TYR A 336 -15.40 -13.07 -5.10
C TYR A 336 -16.16 -13.72 -6.25
N ILE A 337 -15.93 -13.20 -7.45
CA ILE A 337 -16.48 -13.71 -8.70
C ILE A 337 -15.44 -14.69 -9.25
N VAL A 338 -15.83 -15.96 -9.30
CA VAL A 338 -14.93 -17.06 -9.66
C VAL A 338 -15.22 -17.49 -11.08
N PHE A 339 -14.22 -17.39 -11.93
CA PHE A 339 -14.25 -17.88 -13.30
C PHE A 339 -13.40 -19.13 -13.40
N LYS A 340 -13.92 -20.15 -14.07
CA LYS A 340 -13.22 -21.40 -14.33
C LYS A 340 -12.79 -21.45 -15.80
N ARG A 341 -11.57 -21.92 -16.04
CA ARG A 341 -11.05 -22.16 -17.39
C ARG A 341 -11.86 -23.25 -18.09
N LYS A 342 -12.32 -22.96 -19.31
CA LYS A 342 -12.98 -23.94 -20.19
C LYS A 342 -11.96 -24.94 -20.73
N PRO A 343 -12.34 -26.21 -20.97
CA PRO A 343 -11.42 -27.24 -21.47
C PRO A 343 -10.74 -26.88 -22.81
N ASP A 344 -11.41 -26.11 -23.67
CA ASP A 344 -10.93 -25.72 -25.00
C ASP A 344 -10.20 -24.36 -25.04
N ALA A 345 -10.00 -23.71 -23.89
CA ALA A 345 -9.41 -22.38 -23.79
C ALA A 345 -8.07 -22.27 -24.54
N LEU A 346 -7.22 -23.30 -24.48
CA LEU A 346 -5.92 -23.33 -25.16
C LEU A 346 -6.05 -23.28 -26.69
N ASN A 347 -7.08 -23.92 -27.26
CA ASN A 347 -7.31 -23.94 -28.70
C ASN A 347 -7.81 -22.58 -29.19
N LYS A 348 -8.71 -21.95 -28.42
CA LYS A 348 -9.15 -20.57 -28.66
C LYS A 348 -7.97 -19.60 -28.64
N TYR A 349 -7.04 -19.85 -27.72
CA TYR A 349 -5.81 -19.09 -27.57
C TYR A 349 -4.92 -19.10 -28.82
N LYS A 350 -4.62 -20.29 -29.33
CA LYS A 350 -3.82 -20.48 -30.54
C LYS A 350 -4.51 -19.88 -31.76
N GLY A 351 -5.84 -20.02 -31.86
CA GLY A 351 -6.63 -19.46 -32.94
C GLY A 351 -6.62 -17.93 -33.00
N ALA A 352 -6.52 -17.25 -31.85
CA ALA A 352 -6.46 -15.79 -31.74
C ALA A 352 -5.05 -15.20 -31.97
N GLY A 353 -4.05 -16.02 -32.30
CA GLY A 353 -2.70 -15.56 -32.62
C GLY A 353 -1.85 -15.13 -31.41
N TYR A 354 -2.33 -15.37 -30.17
CA TYR A 354 -1.52 -15.15 -28.99
C TYR A 354 -0.47 -16.27 -28.87
N THR A 355 0.78 -15.96 -29.23
CA THR A 355 1.92 -16.86 -29.03
C THR A 355 2.76 -16.37 -27.86
N TYR A 356 3.06 -17.28 -26.92
CA TYR A 356 3.96 -17.01 -25.81
C TYR A 356 5.35 -16.71 -26.37
N GLY A 357 5.82 -15.47 -26.30
CA GLY A 357 7.14 -15.04 -26.79
C GLY A 357 7.17 -14.26 -28.12
N ALA A 358 6.05 -14.11 -28.83
CA ALA A 358 5.98 -13.08 -29.87
C ALA A 358 5.61 -11.73 -29.23
N ARG A 359 6.34 -10.66 -29.57
CA ARG A 359 5.87 -9.29 -29.29
C ARG A 359 4.42 -9.22 -29.75
N SER A 360 3.48 -9.04 -28.82
CA SER A 360 2.06 -8.99 -29.12
C SER A 360 1.86 -8.01 -30.28
N PRO A 361 1.26 -8.43 -31.41
CA PRO A 361 1.03 -7.54 -32.53
C PRO A 361 0.09 -6.44 -32.05
N GLY A 362 0.62 -5.24 -31.88
CA GLY A 362 -0.13 -4.01 -31.71
C GLY A 362 -1.33 -4.09 -30.76
N ILE A 363 -1.12 -4.48 -29.50
CA ILE A 363 -2.01 -3.93 -28.47
C ILE A 363 -1.65 -2.45 -28.46
N CYS A 364 -2.48 -1.63 -29.10
CA CYS A 364 -2.44 -0.19 -28.93
C CYS A 364 -2.50 0.06 -27.43
N PHE A 365 -1.35 0.38 -26.85
CA PHE A 365 -1.28 0.86 -25.49
C PHE A 365 -2.09 2.15 -25.47
N PHE A 366 -3.35 2.06 -25.04
CA PHE A 366 -3.96 3.21 -24.41
C PHE A 366 -3.02 3.53 -23.26
N ASN A 367 -2.29 4.63 -23.42
CA ASN A 367 -1.66 5.30 -22.31
C ASN A 367 -2.82 5.52 -21.33
N ILE A 368 -2.89 4.71 -20.26
CA ILE A 368 -3.91 4.85 -19.22
C ILE A 368 -3.48 6.08 -18.42
N GLN A 369 -3.62 7.26 -19.04
CA GLN A 369 -3.89 8.46 -18.28
C GLN A 369 -5.27 8.24 -17.66
N GLU A 370 -5.36 8.51 -16.36
CA GLU A 370 -6.59 8.57 -15.58
C GLU A 370 -7.61 9.48 -16.28
N SER A 371 -8.34 8.94 -17.26
CA SER A 371 -9.52 9.58 -17.79
C SER A 371 -10.66 9.21 -16.84
N ASN A 372 -11.02 10.18 -16.01
CA ASN A 372 -12.28 10.14 -15.29
C ASN A 372 -13.40 9.81 -16.28
N GLN A 373 -14.12 8.73 -15.97
CA GLN A 373 -15.43 8.37 -16.51
C GLN A 373 -15.53 8.27 -18.04
N ASN A 374 -15.47 7.05 -18.56
CA ASN A 374 -16.49 6.58 -19.50
C ASN A 374 -16.56 5.05 -19.52
N GLN A 375 -17.72 4.53 -19.10
CA GLN A 375 -18.06 3.11 -19.01
C GLN A 375 -18.40 2.58 -20.41
N ARG A 376 -17.77 1.51 -20.87
CA ARG A 376 -18.30 0.68 -21.97
C ARG A 376 -18.98 -0.56 -21.39
N ASN A 377 -20.24 -0.74 -21.74
CA ASN A 377 -21.14 -1.79 -21.27
C ASN A 377 -20.93 -3.08 -22.08
N PHE A 378 -21.02 -4.23 -21.44
CA PHE A 378 -20.99 -5.55 -22.08
C PHE A 378 -22.42 -6.09 -22.24
N SER A 379 -22.95 -6.15 -23.45
CA SER A 379 -24.18 -6.87 -23.77
C SER A 379 -23.88 -8.11 -24.61
N SER A 380 -24.37 -9.26 -24.18
CA SER A 380 -24.31 -10.51 -24.93
C SER A 380 -25.36 -10.52 -26.06
N SER A 381 -25.04 -9.94 -27.21
CA SER A 381 -25.80 -10.19 -28.46
C SER A 381 -25.06 -9.68 -29.70
N GLY A 382 -24.64 -10.62 -30.56
CA GLY A 382 -24.47 -10.50 -32.02
C GLY A 382 -23.55 -9.41 -32.58
N ILE A 383 -22.36 -9.80 -33.08
CA ILE A 383 -21.57 -8.97 -34.00
C ILE A 383 -21.37 -9.75 -35.30
N SER A 384 -21.92 -9.19 -36.37
CA SER A 384 -21.70 -9.55 -37.77
C SER A 384 -20.30 -9.10 -38.21
N CYS A 385 -19.63 -9.98 -38.94
CA CYS A 385 -18.33 -9.71 -39.56
C CYS A 385 -18.44 -8.61 -40.62
N LEU A 386 -17.57 -7.60 -40.54
CA LEU A 386 -17.20 -6.77 -41.69
C LEU A 386 -15.71 -6.91 -41.95
N SER A 387 -15.42 -7.27 -43.19
CA SER A 387 -14.14 -7.68 -43.74
C SER A 387 -13.10 -6.55 -43.85
N SER A 388 -11.85 -6.96 -43.69
CA SER A 388 -10.59 -6.27 -43.93
C SER A 388 -10.49 -5.43 -45.21
N SER A 389 -9.83 -4.28 -45.14
CA SER A 389 -8.72 -3.95 -46.06
C SER A 389 -7.85 -2.77 -45.58
N ALA A 390 -6.54 -2.96 -45.75
CA ALA A 390 -5.47 -1.98 -45.95
C ALA A 390 -5.10 -0.98 -44.82
N ILE A 391 -4.00 -1.26 -44.10
CA ILE A 391 -3.09 -0.19 -43.64
C ILE A 391 -1.63 -0.61 -43.89
N SER A 392 -0.94 0.24 -44.65
CA SER A 392 0.45 0.15 -45.06
C SER A 392 1.43 0.45 -43.93
N SER A 393 2.59 -0.22 -43.99
CA SER A 393 3.79 0.01 -43.21
C SER A 393 4.26 1.48 -43.16
N LYS A 394 4.40 2.04 -41.95
CA LYS A 394 5.37 3.12 -41.68
C LYS A 394 6.09 2.84 -40.36
N SER A 395 7.36 2.52 -40.50
CA SER A 395 8.38 2.46 -39.45
C SER A 395 8.52 3.82 -38.75
N TYR A 396 8.60 3.83 -37.43
CA TYR A 396 9.12 4.98 -36.69
C TYR A 396 10.37 4.58 -35.90
N ALA A 397 11.41 5.38 -36.15
CA ALA A 397 12.74 5.28 -35.62
C ALA A 397 12.78 5.64 -34.13
N ILE A 398 13.72 4.99 -33.45
CA ILE A 398 14.17 5.25 -32.09
C ILE A 398 14.90 6.60 -32.10
N CYS A 399 14.45 7.57 -31.30
CA CYS A 399 15.27 8.72 -30.90
C CYS A 399 15.66 8.55 -29.44
N SER A 400 16.89 8.08 -29.25
CA SER A 400 17.67 8.20 -28.03
C SER A 400 18.40 9.54 -27.99
N SER A 401 18.69 10.00 -26.77
CA SER A 401 19.60 11.09 -26.37
C SER A 401 19.04 12.52 -26.36
N ALA A 402 19.01 13.12 -25.16
CA ALA A 402 20.00 14.14 -24.78
C ALA A 402 19.80 14.55 -23.31
N PHE A 403 20.78 14.19 -22.47
CA PHE A 403 21.06 14.79 -21.18
C PHE A 403 22.36 15.58 -21.38
N ALA A 404 22.36 16.89 -21.12
CA ALA A 404 23.50 17.66 -20.60
C ALA A 404 23.19 19.18 -20.59
N SER A 405 23.11 19.72 -19.37
CA SER A 405 23.66 21.00 -18.88
C SER A 405 23.88 22.18 -19.85
N PHE A 406 23.43 23.38 -19.43
CA PHE A 406 24.36 24.49 -19.14
C PHE A 406 23.72 25.56 -18.23
N SER A 407 24.59 26.17 -17.42
CA SER A 407 24.38 27.19 -16.39
C SER A 407 23.99 28.59 -16.89
N SER A 408 23.54 29.41 -15.93
CA SER A 408 23.78 30.86 -15.77
C SER A 408 23.30 31.83 -16.86
N ASN A 409 22.22 32.57 -16.56
CA ASN A 409 22.27 33.99 -16.17
C ASN A 409 20.97 34.38 -15.47
#